data_AF-A0A0M2HL36-F1
#
_entry.id   AF-A0A0M2HL36-F1
#
_cell.length_a   1.000
_cell.length_b   1.000
_cell.length_c   1.000
_cell.angle_alpha   90.00
_cell.angle_beta   90.00
_cell.angle_gamma   90.00
#
_symmetry.space_group_name_H-M   'P 1'
#
loop_
_entity.id
_entity.type
_entity.pdbx_description
1 polymer ?
#
loop_
_entity_poly.entity_id
_entity_poly.type
_entity_poly.pdbx_seq_one_letter_code
_entity_poly.pdbx_strand_id
1 'polypeptide(L)'
;MTTLTLIGKPDCHLCDVASEIIDTVIAEMPDAAAENIEIVEASIQEDPALYDLWWEKIPVVLIDGELHAHWRLSADRLRSALEDAVVSDMKETR
;
A
#
# COMPACT_ATOMS: atom_id res chain seq x y z
N MET A 1 -12.50 -3.04 -6.19
CA MET A 1 -12.08 -2.55 -4.85
C MET A 1 -10.58 -2.76 -4.79
N THR A 2 -9.82 -1.68 -4.59
CA THR A 2 -8.36 -1.65 -4.69
C THR A 2 -7.74 -2.10 -3.38
N THR A 3 -6.96 -3.19 -3.38
CA THR A 3 -6.29 -3.68 -2.16
C THR A 3 -4.87 -3.11 -2.04
N LEU A 4 -4.64 -2.23 -1.08
CA LEU A 4 -3.31 -1.71 -0.73
C LEU A 4 -2.69 -2.57 0.37
N THR A 5 -1.62 -3.29 0.05
CA THR A 5 -0.89 -4.12 1.03
C THR A 5 0.43 -3.46 1.43
N LEU A 6 0.62 -3.17 2.71
CA LEU A 6 1.90 -2.75 3.28
C LEU A 6 2.61 -3.96 3.87
N ILE A 7 3.68 -4.41 3.20
CA ILE A 7 4.56 -5.47 3.69
C ILE A 7 5.74 -4.86 4.43
N GLY A 8 5.83 -5.14 5.72
CA GLY A 8 6.86 -4.60 6.60
C GLY A 8 7.31 -5.60 7.65
N LYS A 9 7.93 -5.07 8.70
CA LYS A 9 8.15 -5.80 9.95
C LYS A 9 7.79 -4.86 11.11
N PRO A 10 7.32 -5.40 12.25
CA PRO A 10 7.21 -4.60 13.46
C PRO A 10 8.61 -4.13 13.89
N ASP A 11 8.65 -3.00 14.60
CA ASP A 11 9.91 -2.34 15.02
C ASP A 11 10.75 -1.84 13.83
N CYS A 12 10.10 -1.27 12.81
CA CYS A 12 10.77 -0.65 11.68
C CYS A 12 10.25 0.76 11.46
N HIS A 13 11.08 1.74 11.80
CA HIS A 13 10.77 3.16 11.64
C HIS A 13 10.29 3.54 10.23
N LEU A 14 10.79 2.87 9.19
CA LEU A 14 10.33 3.12 7.81
C LEU A 14 8.91 2.59 7.55
N CYS A 15 8.50 1.52 8.23
CA CYS A 15 7.14 0.98 8.14
C CYS A 15 6.14 1.88 8.86
N ASP A 16 6.50 2.41 10.05
CA ASP A 16 5.69 3.41 10.76
C ASP A 16 5.42 4.64 9.87
N VAL A 17 6.49 5.20 9.28
CA VAL A 17 6.37 6.34 8.36
C VAL A 17 5.50 5.99 7.14
N ALA A 18 5.62 4.78 6.60
CA ALA A 18 4.79 4.34 5.48
C ALA A 18 3.30 4.27 5.86
N SER A 19 2.99 3.72 7.03
CA SER A 19 1.62 3.65 7.55
C SER A 19 1.02 5.04 7.78
N GLU A 20 1.77 5.96 8.40
CA GLU A 20 1.36 7.37 8.57
C GLU A 20 1.09 8.07 7.23
N ILE A 21 1.94 7.81 6.22
CA ILE A 21 1.74 8.33 4.87
C ILE A 21 0.46 7.78 4.25
N ILE A 22 0.19 6.48 4.39
CA ILE A 22 -1.02 5.85 3.86
C ILE A 22 -2.25 6.47 4.51
N ASP A 23 -2.28 6.55 5.85
CA ASP A 23 -3.40 7.13 6.59
C ASP A 23 -3.65 8.60 6.18
N THR A 24 -2.57 9.39 6.06
CA THR A 24 -2.66 10.78 5.60
C THR A 24 -3.23 10.87 4.19
N VAL A 25 -2.73 10.06 3.24
CA VAL A 25 -3.19 10.08 1.84
C VAL A 25 -4.66 9.69 1.76
N ILE A 26 -5.07 8.65 2.46
CA ILE A 26 -6.46 8.18 2.47
C ILE A 26 -7.38 9.24 3.08
N ALA A 27 -6.96 9.91 4.16
CA ALA A 27 -7.71 11.00 4.78
C ALA A 27 -7.82 12.25 3.87
N GLU A 28 -6.85 12.48 2.99
CA GLU A 28 -6.89 13.58 2.00
C GLU A 28 -7.67 13.23 0.73
N MET A 29 -7.97 11.95 0.50
CA MET A 29 -8.73 11.48 -0.66
C MET A 29 -10.24 11.65 -0.44
N PRO A 30 -11.03 11.78 -1.52
CA PRO A 30 -12.49 11.84 -1.41
C PRO A 30 -13.05 10.53 -0.85
N ASP A 31 -14.11 10.60 -0.03
CA ASP A 31 -14.73 9.43 0.62
C ASP A 31 -15.03 8.31 -0.38
N ALA A 32 -15.58 8.64 -1.56
CA ALA A 32 -15.90 7.64 -2.58
C ALA A 32 -14.68 6.85 -3.09
N ALA A 33 -13.47 7.43 -3.07
CA ALA A 33 -12.26 6.72 -3.43
C ALA A 33 -11.72 5.94 -2.22
N ALA A 34 -11.71 6.56 -1.03
CA ALA A 34 -11.30 5.91 0.22
C ALA A 34 -12.14 4.65 0.53
N GLU A 35 -13.46 4.69 0.31
CA GLU A 35 -14.37 3.54 0.47
C GLU A 35 -14.05 2.37 -0.48
N ASN A 36 -13.40 2.65 -1.61
CA ASN A 36 -12.99 1.62 -2.56
C ASN A 36 -11.58 1.08 -2.30
N ILE A 37 -10.87 1.59 -1.28
CA ILE A 37 -9.51 1.16 -0.95
C ILE A 37 -9.53 0.31 0.31
N GLU A 38 -8.97 -0.89 0.22
CA GLU A 38 -8.78 -1.79 1.35
C GLU A 38 -7.31 -1.77 1.77
N ILE A 39 -7.03 -1.41 3.04
CA ILE A 39 -5.67 -1.39 3.58
C ILE A 39 -5.39 -2.72 4.29
N VAL A 40 -4.34 -3.41 3.86
CA VAL A 40 -3.89 -4.68 4.42
C VAL A 40 -2.46 -4.53 4.91
N GLU A 41 -2.23 -4.79 6.19
CA GLU A 41 -0.89 -4.80 6.77
C GLU A 41 -0.39 -6.25 6.84
N ALA A 42 0.80 -6.49 6.31
CA ALA A 42 1.42 -7.80 6.27
C ALA A 42 2.85 -7.74 6.82
N SER A 43 3.22 -8.73 7.63
CA SER A 43 4.54 -8.79 8.26
C SER A 43 5.38 -9.94 7.68
N ILE A 44 6.60 -9.63 7.24
CA ILE A 44 7.57 -10.67 6.85
C ILE A 44 7.99 -11.57 8.02
N GLN A 45 7.71 -11.17 9.27
CA GLN A 45 8.02 -12.02 10.43
C GLN A 45 6.93 -13.08 10.67
N GLU A 46 5.71 -12.81 10.23
CA GLU A 46 4.57 -13.72 10.39
C GLU A 46 4.48 -14.68 9.22
N ASP A 47 4.93 -14.26 8.03
CA ASP A 47 4.84 -15.05 6.81
C ASP A 47 6.22 -15.33 6.19
N PRO A 48 6.71 -16.59 6.22
CA PRO A 48 8.02 -16.94 5.68
C PRO A 48 8.09 -16.79 4.15
N ALA A 49 6.96 -16.85 3.43
CA ALA A 49 6.96 -16.60 1.99
C ALA A 49 7.21 -15.12 1.68
N LEU A 50 6.62 -14.21 2.45
CA LEU A 50 6.89 -12.77 2.33
C LEU A 50 8.33 -12.44 2.72
N TYR A 51 8.86 -13.12 3.75
CA TYR A 51 10.26 -12.99 4.11
C TYR A 51 11.16 -13.30 2.92
N ASP A 52 11.06 -14.50 2.33
CA ASP A 52 11.95 -14.93 1.25
C ASP A 52 11.91 -13.99 0.01
N LEU A 53 10.74 -13.44 -0.29
CA LEU A 53 10.52 -12.55 -1.43
C LEU A 53 10.95 -11.09 -1.19
N TRP A 54 10.67 -10.56 0.00
CA TRP A 54 10.70 -9.10 0.23
C TRP A 54 11.67 -8.65 1.33
N TRP A 55 12.33 -9.55 2.06
CA TRP A 55 13.18 -9.20 3.20
C TRP A 55 14.27 -8.15 2.90
N GLU A 56 14.82 -8.10 1.69
CA GLU A 56 15.83 -7.10 1.28
C GLU A 56 15.24 -5.76 0.81
N LYS A 57 13.92 -5.70 0.65
CA LYS A 57 13.20 -4.58 0.00
C LYS A 57 12.20 -3.86 0.91
N ILE A 58 12.00 -4.32 2.15
CA ILE A 58 11.08 -3.68 3.09
C ILE A 58 11.43 -2.21 3.40
N PRO A 59 10.44 -1.31 3.60
CA PRO A 59 9.00 -1.54 3.45
C PRO A 59 8.61 -1.68 1.97
N VAL A 60 7.67 -2.58 1.69
CA VAL A 60 7.11 -2.83 0.36
C VAL A 60 5.63 -2.48 0.37
N VAL A 61 5.18 -1.74 -0.64
CA VAL A 61 3.76 -1.42 -0.84
C VAL A 61 3.31 -2.08 -2.13
N LEU A 62 2.25 -2.86 -2.03
CA LEU A 62 1.54 -3.45 -3.16
C LEU A 62 0.20 -2.77 -3.34
N ILE A 63 -0.24 -2.58 -4.58
CA ILE A 63 -1.58 -2.12 -4.93
C ILE A 63 -2.18 -3.18 -5.84
N ASP A 64 -3.29 -3.79 -5.43
CA ASP A 64 -3.92 -4.95 -6.11
C ASP A 64 -2.93 -6.09 -6.38
N GLY A 65 -1.98 -6.29 -5.45
CA GLY A 65 -0.93 -7.29 -5.57
C GLY A 65 0.25 -6.89 -6.48
N GLU A 66 0.20 -5.71 -7.10
CA GLU A 66 1.27 -5.19 -7.94
C GLU A 66 2.24 -4.32 -7.12
N LEU A 67 3.56 -4.51 -7.33
CA LEU A 67 4.60 -3.77 -6.61
C LEU A 67 4.55 -2.29 -6.97
N HIS A 68 4.07 -1.47 -6.04
CA HIS A 68 4.00 -0.03 -6.22
C HIS A 68 5.29 0.67 -5.79
N ALA A 69 5.76 0.39 -4.57
CA ALA A 69 6.93 1.05 -4.00
C ALA A 69 7.70 0.13 -3.05
N HIS A 70 9.01 0.34 -2.97
CA HIS A 70 9.85 -0.30 -1.96
C HIS A 70 10.89 0.69 -1.41
N TRP A 71 11.33 0.51 -0.16
CA TRP A 71 12.24 1.37 0.62
C TRP A 71 11.75 2.79 0.95
N ARG A 72 11.27 3.54 -0.05
CA ARG A 72 10.86 4.94 0.12
C ARG A 72 9.49 5.17 -0.48
N LEU A 73 8.50 5.25 0.39
CA LEU A 73 7.14 5.64 0.03
C LEU A 73 7.03 7.16 0.00
N SER A 74 6.34 7.70 -1.01
CA SER A 74 6.05 9.13 -1.10
C SER A 74 4.54 9.31 -1.18
N ALA A 75 3.98 10.15 -0.31
CA ALA A 75 2.54 10.42 -0.24
C ALA A 75 1.94 10.81 -1.61
N ASP A 76 2.61 11.73 -2.31
CA ASP A 76 2.20 12.21 -3.63
C ASP A 76 2.13 11.09 -4.68
N ARG A 77 3.12 10.18 -4.67
CA ARG A 77 3.18 9.02 -5.59
C ARG A 77 2.10 8.00 -5.24
N LEU A 78 1.93 7.71 -3.96
CA LEU A 78 0.93 6.77 -3.47
C LEU A 78 -0.46 7.25 -3.85
N ARG A 79 -0.75 8.53 -3.59
CA ARG A 79 -2.02 9.16 -3.94
C ARG A 79 -2.33 9.02 -5.42
N SER A 80 -1.40 9.43 -6.29
CA SER A 80 -1.61 9.36 -7.73
C SER A 80 -1.84 7.93 -8.20
N ALA A 81 -1.19 6.93 -7.59
CA ALA A 81 -1.39 5.54 -7.95
C ALA A 81 -2.70 4.96 -7.41
N LEU A 82 -3.14 5.37 -6.22
CA LEU A 82 -4.45 5.00 -5.68
C LEU A 82 -5.58 5.61 -6.52
N GLU A 83 -5.46 6.88 -6.93
CA GLU A 83 -6.41 7.52 -7.84
C GLU A 83 -6.50 6.77 -9.18
N ASP A 84 -5.35 6.39 -9.75
CA ASP A 84 -5.29 5.61 -10.99
C ASP A 84 -5.85 4.19 -10.84
N ALA A 85 -5.55 3.51 -9.74
CA ALA A 85 -6.03 2.17 -9.44
C ALA A 85 -7.56 2.14 -9.23
N VAL A 86 -8.10 3.09 -8.46
CA VAL A 86 -9.55 3.23 -8.25
C VAL A 86 -10.25 3.51 -9.59
N VAL A 87 -9.70 4.39 -10.43
CA VAL A 87 -10.27 4.67 -11.77
C VAL A 87 -10.20 3.43 -12.67
N SER A 88 -9.11 2.66 -12.60
CA SER A 88 -8.92 1.45 -13.40
C SER A 88 -9.91 0.34 -13.00
N ASP A 89 -10.10 0.11 -11.71
CA ASP A 89 -11.07 -0.84 -11.15
C ASP A 89 -12.52 -0.51 -11.58
N MET A 90 -12.89 0.79 -11.55
CA MET A 90 -14.18 1.26 -12.03
C MET A 90 -14.38 1.08 -13.54
N LYS A 91 -13.27 0.99 -14.30
CA LYS A 91 -13.30 0.85 -15.76
C LYS A 91 -13.37 -0.61 -16.20
N GLU A 92 -12.81 -1.54 -15.43
CA GLU A 92 -12.90 -2.99 -15.65
C GLU A 92 -14.25 -3.57 -15.25
N THR A 93 -14.95 -2.94 -14.29
CA THR A 93 -16.28 -3.34 -13.84
C THR A 93 -17.42 -2.95 -14.81
N ARG A 94 -17.11 -2.38 -16.00
CA ARG A 94 -18.11 -1.87 -16.95
C ARG A 94 -18.15 -2.58 -18.31
#